data_AF-K2D9S4-F1
#
_entry.id   AF-K2D9S4-F1
#
_cell.length_a   1.000
_cell.length_b   1.000
_cell.length_c   1.000
_cell.angle_alpha   90.00
_cell.angle_beta   90.00
_cell.angle_gamma   90.00
#
_symmetry.space_group_name_H-M   'P 1'
#
loop_
_entity.id
_entity.type
_entity.pdbx_description
1 polymer ?
#
loop_
_entity_poly.entity_id
_entity_poly.type
_entity_poly.pdbx_seq_one_letter_code
_entity_poly.pdbx_strand_id
1 'polypeptide(L)' 'MHIPIVSPIKIEKEHPDYILILAWNFAESIIKKLDNYKKSGGKFIIPVPKPVIV' A
#
# COMPACT_ATOMS: atom_id res chain seq x y z
N MET A 1 -8.39 18.18 7.71
CA MET A 1 -8.46 16.72 7.51
C MET A 1 -7.23 16.12 8.18
N HIS A 2 -7.38 15.15 9.08
CA HIS A 2 -6.26 14.54 9.80
C HIS A 2 -6.27 13.04 9.54
N ILE A 3 -5.23 12.53 8.85
CA ILE A 3 -5.06 11.10 8.59
C ILE A 3 -4.26 10.52 9.76
N PRO A 4 -4.78 9.49 10.47
CA PRO A 4 -4.07 8.92 11.60
C PRO A 4 -2.83 8.15 11.13
N ILE A 5 -1.72 8.31 11.86
CA ILE A 5 -0.52 7.50 11.67
C ILE A 5 -0.66 6.23 12.51
N VAL A 6 -0.53 5.08 11.87
CA VAL A 6 -0.78 3.76 12.46
C VAL A 6 0.35 2.79 12.12
N SER A 7 0.46 1.71 12.91
CA SER A 7 1.39 0.62 12.62
C SER A 7 0.95 -0.20 11.39
N PRO A 8 1.89 -0.77 10.60
CA PRO A 8 1.58 -1.67 9.48
C PRO A 8 0.73 -2.89 9.85
N ILE A 9 0.73 -3.32 11.11
CA ILE A 9 -0.12 -4.43 11.61
C ILE A 9 -1.60 -4.19 11.28
N LYS A 10 -2.02 -2.92 11.12
CA LYS A 10 -3.39 -2.56 10.76
C LYS A 10 -3.80 -3.04 9.37
N ILE A 11 -2.85 -3.22 8.44
CA ILE A 11 -3.11 -3.75 7.09
C ILE A 11 -3.68 -5.17 7.17
N GLU A 12 -3.11 -6.01 8.03
CA GLU A 12 -3.56 -7.39 8.23
C GLU A 12 -4.90 -7.46 8.98
N LYS A 13 -5.19 -6.49 9.84
CA LYS A 13 -6.46 -6.47 10.59
C LYS A 13 -7.63 -5.97 9.73
N GLU A 14 -7.39 -4.94 8.93
CA GLU A 14 -8.45 -4.23 8.20
C GLU A 14 -8.57 -4.66 6.74
N HIS A 15 -7.56 -5.33 6.17
CA HIS A 15 -7.55 -5.83 4.80
C HIS A 15 -8.11 -4.81 3.78
N PRO A 16 -7.50 -3.63 3.63
CA PRO A 16 -8.01 -2.62 2.72
C PRO A 16 -7.96 -3.10 1.26
N ASP A 17 -8.87 -2.63 0.41
CA ASP A 17 -8.83 -2.95 -1.02
C ASP A 17 -7.60 -2.34 -1.73
N TYR A 18 -7.18 -1.17 -1.25
CA TYR A 18 -6.10 -0.38 -1.85
C TYR A 18 -5.17 0.23 -0.79
N ILE A 19 -3.87 0.24 -1.09
CA ILE A 19 -2.85 1.02 -0.39
C ILE A 19 -2.27 2.06 -1.33
N LEU A 20 -2.36 3.34 -0.96
CA LEU A 20 -1.66 4.43 -1.65
C LEU A 20 -0.21 4.52 -1.18
N ILE A 21 0.74 4.28 -2.08
CA ILE A 21 2.17 4.35 -1.78
C ILE A 21 2.64 5.80 -1.93
N LEU A 22 2.65 6.54 -0.82
CA LEU A 22 3.20 7.91 -0.78
C LEU A 22 4.73 7.91 -0.89
N ALA A 23 5.40 6.90 -0.33
CA ALA A 23 6.84 6.68 -0.46
C ALA A 23 7.21 6.00 -1.79
N TRP A 24 6.77 6.58 -2.91
CA TRP A 24 6.83 5.99 -4.26
C TRP A 24 8.25 5.62 -4.71
N ASN A 25 9.28 6.34 -4.23
CA ASN A 25 10.70 6.00 -4.47
C ASN A 25 11.08 4.58 -4.01
N PHE A 26 10.31 3.98 -3.10
CA PHE A 26 10.54 2.65 -2.55
C PHE A 26 9.41 1.67 -2.88
N ALA A 27 8.57 1.97 -3.87
CA ALA A 27 7.35 1.22 -4.16
C ALA A 27 7.61 -0.28 -4.32
N GLU A 28 8.60 -0.69 -5.12
CA GLU A 28 8.93 -2.11 -5.32
C GLU A 28 9.31 -2.82 -4.02
N SER A 29 10.14 -2.18 -3.18
CA SER A 29 10.57 -2.72 -1.89
C SER A 29 9.41 -2.82 -0.90
N ILE A 30 8.49 -1.87 -0.91
CA ILE A 30 7.28 -1.86 -0.08
C ILE A 30 6.33 -2.97 -0.52
N ILE A 31 6.04 -3.07 -1.82
CA ILE A 31 5.18 -4.10 -2.39
C ILE A 31 5.74 -5.50 -2.07
N LYS A 32 7.06 -5.69 -2.21
CA LYS A 32 7.72 -6.96 -1.87
C LYS A 32 7.58 -7.32 -0.38
N LYS A 33 7.64 -6.34 0.52
CA LYS A 33 7.42 -6.57 1.97
C LYS A 33 5.96 -6.88 2.31
N LEU A 34 5.02 -6.44 1.47
CA LEU A 34 3.58 -6.63 1.63
C LEU A 34 3.03 -7.72 0.68
N ASP A 35 3.85 -8.73 0.36
CA ASP A 35 3.49 -9.81 -0.57
C ASP A 35 2.27 -10.61 -0.09
N ASN A 36 2.11 -10.83 1.21
CA ASN A 36 0.93 -11.49 1.77
C ASN A 36 -0.35 -10.70 1.50
N TYR A 37 -0.32 -9.38 1.67
CA TYR A 37 -1.44 -8.49 1.35
C TYR A 37 -1.77 -8.51 -0.15
N LYS A 38 -0.74 -8.51 -1.01
CA LYS A 38 -0.92 -8.64 -2.46
C LYS A 38 -1.57 -9.97 -2.83
N LYS A 39 -1.11 -11.07 -2.24
CA LYS A 39 -1.65 -12.42 -2.44
C LYS A 39 -3.08 -12.57 -1.94
N SER A 40 -3.48 -11.81 -0.92
CA SER A 40 -4.88 -11.74 -0.46
C SER A 40 -5.78 -10.87 -1.34
N GLY A 41 -5.31 -10.40 -2.51
CA GLY A 41 -6.09 -9.62 -3.46
C GLY A 41 -6.00 -8.09 -3.28
N GLY A 42 -5.21 -7.63 -2.31
CA GLY A 42 -4.98 -6.21 -2.08
C GLY A 42 -4.18 -5.57 -3.21
N LYS A 43 -4.54 -4.32 -3.55
CA LYS A 43 -3.93 -3.57 -4.66
C LYS A 43 -3.13 -2.38 -4.17
N PHE A 44 -2.20 -1.90 -4.99
CA PHE A 44 -1.39 -0.73 -4.69
C PHE A 44 -1.66 0.39 -5.68
N ILE A 45 -1.69 1.63 -5.18
CA ILE A 45 -1.76 2.84 -6.01
C ILE A 45 -0.40 3.53 -5.91
N ILE A 46 0.25 3.73 -7.06
CA ILE A 46 1.48 4.52 -7.17
C ILE A 46 1.11 5.83 -7.88
N PRO A 47 1.18 7.00 -7.21
CA PRO A 47 0.62 8.24 -7.74
C PRO A 47 1.53 8.99 -8.73
N VAL A 48 2.83 8.66 -8.79
CA VAL A 48 3.87 9.41 -9.52
C VAL A 48 4.66 8.46 -10.43
N PRO A 49 5.07 8.88 -11.65
CA PRO A 49 4.77 10.15 -12.32
C PRO A 49 3.36 10.22 -12.92
N LYS A 50 2.72 9.07 -13.14
CA LYS A 50 1.31 8.96 -13.50
C LYS A 50 0.67 7.94 -12.57
N PRO A 51 -0.58 8.16 -12.12
CA PRO A 51 -1.29 7.20 -11.29
C PRO A 51 -1.42 5.85 -11.98
N VAL A 52 -0.96 4.79 -11.32
CA VAL A 52 -1.11 3.41 -11.76
C VAL A 52 -1.58 2.53 -10.60
N ILE A 53 -2.31 1.48 -10.95
CA ILE A 53 -2.73 0.42 -10.03
C ILE A 53 -1.89 -0.83 -10.33
N VAL A 54 -1.29 -1.42 -9.30
CA VAL A 54 -0.40 -2.60 -9.38
C VAL A 54 -0.90 -3.73 -8.49
#